data_AF-A0A2M8GM41-F1
#
_entry.id   AF-A0A2M8GM41-F1
#
_cell.length_a   1.000
_cell.length_b   1.000
_cell.length_c   1.000
_cell.angle_alpha   90.00
_cell.angle_beta   90.00
_cell.angle_gamma   90.00
#
_symmetry.space_group_name_H-M   'P 1'
#
loop_
_entity.id
_entity.type
_entity.pdbx_description
1 polymer ?
#
loop_
_entity_poly.entity_id
_entity_poly.type
_entity_poly.pdbx_seq_one_letter_code
_entity_poly.pdbx_strand_id
1 'polypeptide(L)'
;DEKGKKMSKSLGNIVDPWKMIEKYGVDSLRLWMYSVNQPGESKNFDEKTVLELHRQVFGLLYNVLAFYELYRDKELENNLAAKPPSENILDRWIIARLNELNSLCVKNLDNYKLLEPVRAIKDFISDLSTWYLRRSRERIKNGDKEAKETLYFVLKNLAKIMAPFAPFASEDIWQKLKIYPEEGGDEGDEESVHLASWPKVKNNFIQKIFNKFSKKPSLIIEMQKAREIISLGLQARQKAGIPVRQPLGKLEIKNCGLGVEYAEVIREELNVKEILLKPRTSNLEPNVVLDTNIDSELKTEGNCRELVRALQEMRKKAGLTPSDIILLSIETDEKGKKIIQEFESGVKKTVLASE
;
A
#
# COMPACT_ATOMS: atom_id res chain seq x y z
N ASP A 1 -2.53 -33.50 5.38
CA ASP A 1 -3.46 -32.88 4.41
C ASP A 1 -4.25 -31.80 5.14
N GLU A 2 -5.24 -31.20 4.49
CA GLU A 2 -6.08 -30.15 5.07
C GLU A 2 -6.81 -30.62 6.35
N LYS A 3 -7.05 -31.93 6.48
CA LYS A 3 -7.77 -32.57 7.60
C LYS A 3 -6.83 -33.03 8.72
N GLY A 4 -5.55 -32.65 8.67
CA GLY A 4 -4.55 -33.04 9.67
C GLY A 4 -4.09 -34.49 9.59
N LYS A 5 -4.45 -35.24 8.53
CA LYS A 5 -3.94 -36.60 8.34
C LYS A 5 -2.54 -36.56 7.72
N LYS A 6 -1.69 -37.51 8.09
CA LYS A 6 -0.36 -37.68 7.48
C LYS A 6 -0.52 -37.88 5.96
N MET A 7 0.26 -37.16 5.17
CA MET A 7 0.31 -37.36 3.72
C MET A 7 1.09 -38.64 3.40
N SER A 8 0.51 -39.56 2.64
CA SER A 8 1.18 -40.81 2.24
C SER A 8 0.60 -41.39 0.95
N LYS A 9 1.43 -42.10 0.17
CA LYS A 9 1.04 -42.68 -1.12
C LYS A 9 -0.11 -43.68 -0.94
N SER A 10 -0.07 -44.45 0.15
CA SER A 10 -1.09 -45.44 0.50
C SER A 10 -2.45 -44.83 0.86
N LEU A 11 -2.48 -43.62 1.45
CA LEU A 11 -3.72 -42.91 1.78
C LEU A 11 -4.27 -42.07 0.61
N GLY A 12 -3.55 -41.97 -0.51
CA GLY A 12 -3.95 -41.21 -1.68
C GLY A 12 -4.04 -39.68 -1.48
N ASN A 13 -3.60 -39.17 -0.33
CA ASN A 13 -3.72 -37.75 0.06
C ASN A 13 -2.41 -36.98 -0.12
N ILE A 14 -1.56 -37.39 -1.07
CA ILE A 14 -0.32 -36.68 -1.39
C ILE A 14 -0.64 -35.48 -2.28
N VAL A 15 0.00 -34.38 -1.93
CA VAL A 15 0.08 -33.19 -2.77
C VAL A 15 1.34 -33.30 -3.62
N ASP A 16 1.19 -33.15 -4.92
CA ASP A 16 2.31 -33.07 -5.85
C ASP A 16 2.94 -31.66 -5.81
N PRO A 17 4.18 -31.51 -5.34
CA PRO A 17 4.83 -30.20 -5.26
C PRO A 17 4.97 -29.53 -6.63
N TRP A 18 5.20 -30.31 -7.70
CA TRP A 18 5.42 -29.76 -9.04
C TRP A 18 4.15 -29.10 -9.59
N LYS A 19 3.00 -29.73 -9.42
CA LYS A 19 1.70 -29.12 -9.79
C LYS A 19 1.45 -27.80 -9.07
N MET A 20 1.86 -27.70 -7.81
CA MET A 20 1.70 -26.47 -7.05
C MET A 20 2.70 -25.40 -7.51
N ILE A 21 3.94 -25.78 -7.81
CA ILE A 21 4.97 -24.88 -8.35
C ILE A 21 4.53 -24.33 -9.72
N GLU A 22 4.03 -25.19 -10.61
CA GLU A 22 3.51 -24.78 -11.92
C GLU A 22 2.34 -23.81 -11.79
N LYS A 23 1.45 -24.04 -10.81
CA LYS A 23 0.23 -23.24 -10.64
C LYS A 23 0.46 -21.89 -9.93
N TYR A 24 1.34 -21.85 -8.93
CA TYR A 24 1.49 -20.71 -8.03
C TYR A 24 2.90 -20.10 -8.03
N GLY A 25 3.88 -20.76 -8.65
CA GLY A 25 5.28 -20.41 -8.56
C GLY A 25 5.94 -20.95 -7.28
N VAL A 26 7.23 -21.30 -7.39
CA VAL A 26 8.01 -21.87 -6.29
C VAL A 26 8.09 -20.96 -5.06
N ASP A 27 8.19 -19.64 -5.27
CA ASP A 27 8.30 -18.68 -4.17
C ASP A 27 7.02 -18.59 -3.34
N SER A 28 5.85 -18.81 -3.95
CA SER A 28 4.58 -18.93 -3.22
C SER A 28 4.58 -20.09 -2.24
N LEU A 29 5.09 -21.25 -2.67
CA LEU A 29 5.22 -22.40 -1.79
C LEU A 29 6.27 -22.17 -0.69
N ARG A 30 7.41 -21.57 -1.03
CA ARG A 30 8.47 -21.25 -0.04
C ARG A 30 7.93 -20.34 1.06
N LEU A 31 7.33 -19.21 0.69
CA LEU A 31 6.75 -18.28 1.66
C LEU A 31 5.64 -18.92 2.48
N TRP A 32 4.76 -19.71 1.84
CA TRP A 32 3.73 -20.45 2.55
C TRP A 32 4.32 -21.38 3.61
N MET A 33 5.36 -22.14 3.28
CA MET A 33 6.03 -23.03 4.24
C MET A 33 6.60 -22.27 5.43
N TYR A 34 7.14 -21.07 5.20
CA TYR A 34 7.69 -20.23 6.26
C TYR A 34 6.61 -19.51 7.09
N SER A 35 5.42 -19.25 6.55
CA SER A 35 4.40 -18.38 7.19
C SER A 35 3.38 -19.10 8.08
N VAL A 36 3.23 -20.42 7.91
CA VAL A 36 2.15 -21.20 8.56
C VAL A 36 2.44 -21.38 10.05
N ASN A 37 3.44 -22.19 10.39
CA ASN A 37 3.77 -22.62 11.75
C ASN A 37 5.28 -22.55 11.98
N GLN A 38 5.70 -22.52 13.25
CA GLN A 38 7.12 -22.54 13.61
C GLN A 38 7.81 -23.79 13.05
N PRO A 39 9.13 -23.74 12.81
CA PRO A 39 9.90 -24.94 12.49
C PRO A 39 9.70 -26.03 13.56
N GLY A 40 9.51 -27.27 13.12
CA GLY A 40 9.26 -28.41 14.01
C GLY A 40 7.77 -28.72 14.27
N GLU A 41 6.87 -27.78 14.01
CA GLU A 41 5.42 -28.02 14.12
C GLU A 41 4.85 -28.62 12.82
N SER A 42 3.87 -29.53 12.98
CA SER A 42 3.14 -30.12 11.86
C SER A 42 2.37 -29.05 11.09
N LYS A 43 2.38 -29.14 9.75
CA LYS A 43 1.68 -28.22 8.85
C LYS A 43 0.57 -28.94 8.11
N ASN A 44 -0.64 -28.41 8.22
CA ASN A 44 -1.78 -28.89 7.46
C ASN A 44 -1.77 -28.16 6.12
N PHE A 45 -1.43 -28.87 5.05
CA PHE A 45 -1.45 -28.31 3.71
C PHE A 45 -2.90 -28.08 3.26
N ASP A 46 -3.22 -26.84 2.92
CA ASP A 46 -4.46 -26.42 2.25
C ASP A 46 -4.08 -25.50 1.08
N GLU A 47 -4.40 -25.92 -0.14
CA GLU A 47 -4.12 -25.16 -1.36
C GLU A 47 -4.75 -23.76 -1.34
N LYS A 48 -5.89 -23.58 -0.66
CA LYS A 48 -6.53 -22.25 -0.53
C LYS A 48 -5.64 -21.26 0.19
N THR A 49 -4.91 -21.72 1.21
CA THR A 49 -3.98 -20.86 1.96
C THR A 49 -2.74 -20.50 1.15
N VAL A 50 -2.30 -21.37 0.21
CA VAL A 50 -1.25 -21.05 -0.76
C VAL A 50 -1.74 -19.98 -1.74
N LEU A 51 -2.94 -20.15 -2.30
CA LEU A 51 -3.56 -19.18 -3.20
C LEU A 51 -3.76 -17.81 -2.52
N GLU A 52 -4.20 -17.80 -1.27
CA GLU A 52 -4.39 -16.58 -0.50
C GLU A 52 -3.07 -15.83 -0.31
N LEU A 53 -2.02 -16.53 0.13
CA LEU A 53 -0.69 -15.96 0.28
C LEU A 53 -0.15 -15.43 -1.05
N HIS A 54 -0.30 -16.20 -2.13
CA HIS A 54 0.13 -15.77 -3.46
C HIS A 54 -0.52 -14.44 -3.87
N ARG A 55 -1.83 -14.29 -3.66
CA ARG A 55 -2.56 -13.05 -3.97
C ARG A 55 -2.12 -11.89 -3.08
N GLN A 56 -1.96 -12.14 -1.77
CA GLN A 56 -1.63 -11.11 -0.78
C GLN A 56 -0.17 -10.64 -0.87
N VAL A 57 0.74 -11.47 -1.38
CA VAL A 57 2.15 -11.14 -1.52
C VAL A 57 2.46 -10.79 -2.97
N PHE A 58 2.55 -11.80 -3.85
CA PHE A 58 3.01 -11.60 -5.23
C PHE A 58 1.99 -10.82 -6.06
N GLY A 59 0.69 -11.12 -5.93
CA GLY A 59 -0.36 -10.36 -6.61
C GLY A 59 -0.30 -8.86 -6.29
N LEU A 60 -0.18 -8.50 -5.01
CA LEU A 60 -0.06 -7.10 -4.59
C LEU A 60 1.27 -6.48 -5.03
N LEU A 61 2.39 -7.17 -4.84
CA LEU A 61 3.72 -6.66 -5.15
C LEU A 61 3.92 -6.41 -6.65
N TYR A 62 3.49 -7.34 -7.50
CA TYR A 62 3.56 -7.17 -8.95
C TYR A 62 2.61 -6.08 -9.46
N ASN A 63 1.46 -5.86 -8.82
CA ASN A 63 0.62 -4.71 -9.12
C ASN A 63 1.31 -3.37 -8.75
N VAL A 64 2.05 -3.34 -7.65
CA VAL A 64 2.85 -2.15 -7.25
C VAL A 64 3.97 -1.92 -8.26
N LEU A 65 4.71 -2.96 -8.63
CA LEU A 65 5.79 -2.89 -9.61
C LEU A 65 5.29 -2.43 -10.97
N ALA A 66 4.22 -3.05 -11.50
CA ALA A 66 3.64 -2.68 -12.78
C ALA A 66 3.15 -1.22 -12.78
N PHE A 67 2.58 -0.74 -11.67
CA PHE A 67 2.22 0.68 -11.53
C PHE A 67 3.45 1.59 -11.55
N TYR A 68 4.52 1.20 -10.85
CA TYR A 68 5.77 1.96 -10.88
C TYR A 68 6.36 2.00 -12.30
N GLU A 69 6.43 0.86 -12.99
CA GLU A 69 6.92 0.76 -14.37
C GLU A 69 6.14 1.66 -15.34
N LEU A 70 4.81 1.75 -15.16
CA LEU A 70 3.94 2.59 -15.99
C LEU A 70 4.25 4.10 -15.86
N TYR A 71 4.68 4.56 -14.69
CA TYR A 71 4.98 5.97 -14.41
C TYR A 71 6.47 6.21 -14.10
N ARG A 72 7.31 5.25 -14.51
CA ARG A 72 8.74 5.19 -14.20
C ARG A 72 9.47 6.39 -14.78
N ASP A 73 10.44 6.86 -14.02
CA ASP A 73 11.32 7.95 -14.41
C ASP A 73 12.74 7.57 -14.04
N LYS A 74 13.51 7.13 -15.06
CA LYS A 74 14.85 6.59 -14.87
C LYS A 74 15.85 7.62 -14.36
N GLU A 75 15.61 8.91 -14.59
CA GLU A 75 16.50 9.99 -14.12
C GLU A 75 16.48 10.12 -12.58
N LEU A 76 15.42 9.62 -11.94
CA LEU A 76 15.27 9.64 -10.47
C LEU A 76 15.84 8.37 -9.82
N GLU A 77 16.24 7.38 -10.61
CA GLU A 77 16.72 6.10 -10.13
C GLU A 77 18.20 6.16 -9.84
N ASN A 78 18.53 6.23 -8.55
CA ASN A 78 19.90 6.33 -8.10
C ASN A 78 20.24 5.20 -7.12
N ASN A 79 21.49 4.73 -7.14
CA ASN A 79 21.96 3.69 -6.21
C ASN A 79 22.27 4.28 -4.83
N LEU A 80 21.25 4.85 -4.19
CA LEU A 80 21.44 5.57 -2.94
C LEU A 80 21.42 4.63 -1.75
N ALA A 81 22.45 4.73 -0.90
CA ALA A 81 22.50 4.07 0.41
C ALA A 81 21.41 4.57 1.38
N ALA A 82 20.78 5.71 1.08
CA ALA A 82 19.61 6.23 1.79
C ALA A 82 18.77 7.09 0.85
N LYS A 83 17.43 6.97 0.95
CA LYS A 83 16.51 7.84 0.22
C LYS A 83 16.77 9.32 0.58
N PRO A 84 16.69 10.26 -0.39
CA PRO A 84 16.57 11.68 -0.11
C PRO A 84 15.40 11.98 0.84
N PRO A 85 15.49 13.03 1.68
CA PRO A 85 14.39 13.42 2.54
C PRO A 85 13.16 13.80 1.72
N SER A 86 11.98 13.47 2.25
CA SER A 86 10.69 13.90 1.70
C SER A 86 9.90 14.57 2.80
N GLU A 87 9.22 15.66 2.46
CA GLU A 87 8.34 16.37 3.40
C GLU A 87 7.02 15.61 3.61
N ASN A 88 6.63 14.78 2.64
CA ASN A 88 5.36 14.07 2.68
C ASN A 88 5.33 12.99 3.77
N ILE A 89 4.26 12.98 4.57
CA ILE A 89 4.10 12.07 5.70
C ILE A 89 3.99 10.60 5.27
N LEU A 90 3.38 10.30 4.12
CA LEU A 90 3.24 8.93 3.61
C LEU A 90 4.59 8.38 3.12
N ASP A 91 5.40 9.22 2.49
CA ASP A 91 6.75 8.85 2.04
C ASP A 91 7.67 8.57 3.25
N ARG A 92 7.66 9.47 4.24
CA ARG A 92 8.37 9.25 5.52
C ARG A 92 7.87 7.98 6.24
N TRP A 93 6.57 7.72 6.19
CA TRP A 93 5.96 6.56 6.83
C TRP A 93 6.33 5.24 6.20
N ILE A 94 6.26 5.11 4.87
CA ILE A 94 6.60 3.84 4.22
C ILE A 94 8.09 3.50 4.38
N ILE A 95 8.96 4.52 4.42
CA ILE A 95 10.39 4.35 4.73
C ILE A 95 10.60 3.93 6.19
N ALA A 96 9.87 4.51 7.14
CA ALA A 96 9.92 4.08 8.54
C ALA A 96 9.48 2.61 8.69
N ARG A 97 8.41 2.20 7.99
CA ARG A 97 7.92 0.81 7.96
C ARG A 97 8.92 -0.14 7.30
N LEU A 98 9.60 0.27 6.24
CA LEU A 98 10.65 -0.52 5.61
C LEU A 98 11.83 -0.74 6.58
N ASN A 99 12.23 0.28 7.33
CA ASN A 99 13.29 0.16 8.33
C ASN A 99 12.90 -0.72 9.51
N GLU A 100 11.63 -0.65 9.96
CA GLU A 100 11.08 -1.55 10.98
C GLU A 100 11.09 -3.01 10.49
N LEU A 101 10.63 -3.24 9.26
CA LEU A 101 10.70 -4.54 8.60
C LEU A 101 12.14 -5.06 8.55
N ASN A 102 13.07 -4.24 8.05
CA ASN A 102 14.47 -4.61 7.94
C ASN A 102 15.07 -5.00 9.31
N SER A 103 14.83 -4.18 10.33
CA SER A 103 15.31 -4.44 11.70
C SER A 103 14.72 -5.73 12.29
N LEU A 104 13.43 -5.98 12.03
CA LEU A 104 12.76 -7.22 12.42
C LEU A 104 13.36 -8.43 11.71
N CYS A 105 13.61 -8.34 10.40
CA CYS A 105 14.22 -9.40 9.61
C CYS A 105 15.64 -9.72 10.11
N VAL A 106 16.51 -8.72 10.28
CA VAL A 106 17.87 -8.91 10.83
C VAL A 106 17.81 -9.63 12.18
N LYS A 107 17.05 -9.08 13.13
CA LYS A 107 16.91 -9.66 14.47
C LYS A 107 16.46 -11.12 14.43
N ASN A 108 15.47 -11.45 13.60
CA ASN A 108 14.91 -12.80 13.59
C ASN A 108 15.78 -13.79 12.79
N LEU A 109 16.36 -13.37 11.67
CA LEU A 109 17.27 -14.20 10.86
C LEU A 109 18.54 -14.55 11.63
N ASP A 110 19.13 -13.60 12.38
CA ASP A 110 20.28 -13.85 13.26
C ASP A 110 19.97 -14.88 14.36
N ASN A 111 18.69 -15.06 14.69
CA ASN A 111 18.18 -16.03 15.65
C ASN A 111 17.52 -17.25 14.99
N TYR A 112 17.73 -17.46 13.68
CA TYR A 112 17.17 -18.57 12.90
C TYR A 112 15.62 -18.66 12.93
N LYS A 113 14.95 -17.52 13.12
CA LYS A 113 13.48 -17.41 13.11
C LYS A 113 12.99 -16.92 11.75
N LEU A 114 12.22 -17.76 11.07
CA LEU A 114 11.73 -17.50 9.70
C LEU A 114 10.26 -17.05 9.65
N LEU A 115 9.47 -17.41 10.67
CA LEU A 115 8.01 -17.17 10.68
C LEU A 115 7.68 -15.67 10.73
N GLU A 116 8.27 -14.97 11.69
CA GLU A 116 8.01 -13.56 11.96
C GLU A 116 8.44 -12.67 10.79
N PRO A 117 9.64 -12.84 10.18
CA PRO A 117 10.02 -12.10 8.97
C PRO A 117 9.03 -12.26 7.81
N VAL A 118 8.58 -13.48 7.51
CA VAL A 118 7.69 -13.71 6.35
C VAL A 118 6.32 -13.09 6.57
N ARG A 119 5.78 -13.16 7.79
CA ARG A 119 4.55 -12.44 8.14
C ARG A 119 4.72 -10.93 8.03
N ALA A 120 5.84 -10.40 8.55
CA ALA A 120 6.13 -8.97 8.47
C ALA A 120 6.32 -8.47 7.02
N ILE A 121 6.93 -9.28 6.14
CA ILE A 121 7.03 -8.99 4.70
C ILE A 121 5.65 -8.90 4.07
N LYS A 122 4.76 -9.88 4.34
CA LYS A 122 3.37 -9.87 3.86
C LYS A 122 2.64 -8.61 4.32
N ASP A 123 2.73 -8.27 5.61
CA ASP A 123 2.06 -7.09 6.17
C ASP A 123 2.61 -5.79 5.57
N PHE A 124 3.93 -5.70 5.36
CA PHE A 124 4.55 -4.56 4.70
C PHE A 124 4.12 -4.41 3.24
N ILE A 125 4.02 -5.50 2.48
CA ILE A 125 3.54 -5.46 1.09
C ILE A 125 2.08 -5.01 1.03
N SER A 126 1.25 -5.47 1.98
CA SER A 126 -0.12 -4.96 2.12
C SER A 126 -0.11 -3.46 2.38
N ASP A 127 0.68 -2.98 3.34
CA ASP A 127 0.84 -1.55 3.66
C ASP A 127 1.31 -0.73 2.45
N LEU A 128 2.29 -1.25 1.71
CA LEU A 128 2.84 -0.64 0.50
C LEU A 128 1.77 -0.48 -0.58
N SER A 129 0.96 -1.52 -0.80
CA SER A 129 -0.05 -1.54 -1.87
C SER A 129 -1.34 -0.80 -1.49
N THR A 130 -1.93 -1.14 -0.34
CA THR A 130 -3.30 -0.71 0.02
C THR A 130 -3.34 0.64 0.71
N TRP A 131 -2.22 1.10 1.26
CA TRP A 131 -2.13 2.38 1.94
C TRP A 131 -1.24 3.37 1.21
N TYR A 132 0.06 3.08 1.12
CA TYR A 132 1.02 4.00 0.54
C TYR A 132 0.72 4.26 -0.92
N LEU A 133 0.79 3.21 -1.76
CA LEU A 133 0.64 3.38 -3.19
C LEU A 133 -0.74 3.93 -3.54
N ARG A 134 -1.82 3.35 -2.98
CA ARG A 134 -3.20 3.80 -3.23
C ARG A 134 -3.36 5.31 -3.04
N ARG A 135 -2.76 5.87 -1.99
CA ARG A 135 -2.87 7.30 -1.66
C ARG A 135 -1.87 8.16 -2.41
N SER A 136 -0.75 7.60 -2.83
CA SER A 136 0.28 8.31 -3.60
C SER A 136 0.09 8.20 -5.13
N ARG A 137 -0.90 7.45 -5.64
CA ARG A 137 -1.10 7.24 -7.09
C ARG A 137 -1.20 8.54 -7.87
N GLU A 138 -2.04 9.47 -7.42
CA GLU A 138 -2.26 10.74 -8.13
C GLU A 138 -1.00 11.62 -8.08
N ARG A 139 -0.25 11.61 -6.97
CA ARG A 139 1.05 12.29 -6.87
C ARG A 139 2.03 11.73 -7.91
N ILE A 140 2.16 10.40 -7.97
CA ILE A 140 3.08 9.72 -8.91
C ILE A 140 2.68 10.00 -10.37
N LYS A 141 1.39 9.92 -10.69
CA LYS A 141 0.85 10.25 -12.04
C LYS A 141 1.16 11.68 -12.46
N ASN A 142 1.07 12.62 -11.52
CA ASN A 142 1.31 14.04 -11.76
C ASN A 142 2.81 14.41 -11.73
N GLY A 143 3.73 13.44 -11.69
CA GLY A 143 5.17 13.70 -11.78
C GLY A 143 5.84 14.08 -10.46
N ASP A 144 5.24 13.78 -9.31
CA ASP A 144 5.89 13.98 -8.00
C ASP A 144 7.16 13.12 -7.89
N LYS A 145 8.31 13.81 -7.95
CA LYS A 145 9.64 13.17 -7.93
C LYS A 145 9.90 12.44 -6.61
N GLU A 146 9.56 13.05 -5.47
CA GLU A 146 9.81 12.47 -4.15
C GLU A 146 9.06 11.14 -3.97
N ALA A 147 7.80 11.08 -4.44
CA ALA A 147 6.99 9.87 -4.37
C ALA A 147 7.57 8.74 -5.27
N LYS A 148 8.00 9.08 -6.50
CA LYS A 148 8.63 8.11 -7.42
C LYS A 148 9.93 7.54 -6.86
N GLU A 149 10.81 8.40 -6.34
CA GLU A 149 12.05 8.00 -5.67
C GLU A 149 11.78 7.13 -4.45
N THR A 150 10.74 7.45 -3.66
CA THR A 150 10.35 6.65 -2.50
C THR A 150 9.96 5.25 -2.92
N LEU A 151 9.08 5.13 -3.91
CA LEU A 151 8.58 3.86 -4.37
C LEU A 151 9.71 2.99 -4.96
N TYR A 152 10.58 3.60 -5.76
CA TYR A 152 11.79 2.96 -6.29
C TYR A 152 12.68 2.42 -5.16
N PHE A 153 13.04 3.29 -4.20
CA PHE A 153 13.88 2.92 -3.07
C PHE A 153 13.27 1.77 -2.25
N VAL A 154 11.96 1.82 -2.02
CA VAL A 154 11.24 0.77 -1.29
C VAL A 154 11.26 -0.55 -2.04
N LEU A 155 10.92 -0.56 -3.34
CA LEU A 155 10.90 -1.78 -4.14
C LEU A 155 12.28 -2.45 -4.21
N LYS A 156 13.34 -1.67 -4.43
CA LYS A 156 14.72 -2.17 -4.52
C LYS A 156 15.22 -2.77 -3.21
N ASN A 157 14.95 -2.11 -2.08
CA ASN A 157 15.32 -2.66 -0.77
C ASN A 157 14.45 -3.84 -0.35
N LEU A 158 13.16 -3.84 -0.72
CA LEU A 158 12.27 -4.97 -0.47
C LEU A 158 12.74 -6.22 -1.23
N ALA A 159 13.21 -6.09 -2.48
CA ALA A 159 13.82 -7.19 -3.22
C ALA A 159 15.01 -7.81 -2.45
N LYS A 160 15.91 -6.97 -1.90
CA LYS A 160 17.02 -7.46 -1.07
C LYS A 160 16.54 -8.20 0.19
N ILE A 161 15.54 -7.66 0.90
CA ILE A 161 14.98 -8.28 2.12
C ILE A 161 14.28 -9.60 1.80
N MET A 162 13.60 -9.70 0.66
CA MET A 162 12.84 -10.87 0.24
C MET A 162 13.73 -11.98 -0.33
N ALA A 163 14.94 -11.69 -0.81
CA ALA A 163 15.80 -12.63 -1.54
C ALA A 163 16.02 -13.99 -0.85
N PRO A 164 16.21 -14.08 0.49
CA PRO A 164 16.37 -15.39 1.15
C PRO A 164 15.09 -16.24 1.11
N PHE A 165 13.93 -15.60 1.04
CA PHE A 165 12.63 -16.25 1.16
C PHE A 165 11.99 -16.54 -0.21
N ALA A 166 12.06 -15.56 -1.12
CA ALA A 166 11.48 -15.58 -2.46
C ALA A 166 12.54 -15.18 -3.51
N PRO A 167 13.54 -16.05 -3.78
CA PRO A 167 14.69 -15.70 -4.60
C PRO A 167 14.32 -15.29 -6.04
N PHE A 168 13.40 -16.00 -6.69
CA PHE A 168 13.09 -15.75 -8.10
C PHE A 168 12.32 -14.44 -8.30
N ALA A 169 11.33 -14.17 -7.46
CA ALA A 169 10.60 -12.91 -7.48
C ALA A 169 11.50 -11.73 -7.10
N SER A 170 12.38 -11.92 -6.12
CA SER A 170 13.34 -10.88 -5.72
C SER A 170 14.32 -10.56 -6.84
N GLU A 171 14.80 -11.58 -7.55
CA GLU A 171 15.67 -11.44 -8.71
C GLU A 171 14.95 -10.74 -9.87
N ASP A 172 13.71 -11.12 -10.20
CA ASP A 172 12.92 -10.46 -11.25
C ASP A 172 12.72 -8.95 -10.96
N ILE A 173 12.34 -8.62 -9.71
CA ILE A 173 12.20 -7.21 -9.28
C ILE A 173 13.55 -6.48 -9.40
N TRP A 174 14.64 -7.12 -8.96
CA TRP A 174 15.98 -6.55 -9.04
C TRP A 174 16.39 -6.28 -10.48
N GLN A 175 16.27 -7.26 -11.38
CA GLN A 175 16.65 -7.11 -12.79
C GLN A 175 15.88 -5.98 -13.48
N LYS A 176 14.61 -5.77 -13.13
CA LYS A 176 13.81 -4.67 -13.67
C LYS A 176 14.26 -3.30 -13.16
N LEU A 177 14.77 -3.23 -11.93
CA LEU A 177 15.08 -1.97 -11.25
C LEU A 177 16.57 -1.64 -11.17
N LYS A 178 17.47 -2.59 -11.46
CA LYS A 178 18.90 -2.41 -11.30
C LYS A 178 19.45 -1.35 -12.25
N ILE A 179 20.41 -0.59 -11.76
CA ILE A 179 21.16 0.41 -12.52
C ILE A 179 22.39 -0.29 -13.10
N TYR A 180 22.49 -0.26 -14.42
CA TYR A 180 23.66 -0.79 -15.11
C TYR A 180 24.80 0.23 -15.04
N PRO A 181 26.04 -0.21 -14.80
CA PRO A 181 27.18 0.68 -14.92
C PRO A 181 27.26 1.22 -16.35
N GLU A 182 27.57 2.51 -16.49
CA GLU A 182 27.95 3.07 -17.78
C GLU A 182 29.29 2.45 -18.23
N GLU A 183 29.55 2.42 -19.54
CA GLU A 183 30.81 1.86 -20.07
C GLU A 183 32.03 2.52 -19.41
N GLY A 184 32.77 1.75 -18.61
CA GLY A 184 33.97 2.21 -17.89
C GLY A 184 33.73 2.82 -16.50
N GLY A 185 32.51 2.77 -15.95
CA GLY A 185 32.18 3.25 -14.60
C GLY A 185 32.03 2.13 -13.56
N ASP A 186 32.42 2.41 -12.31
CA ASP A 186 32.32 1.49 -11.17
C ASP A 186 30.98 1.60 -10.38
N GLU A 187 30.06 2.48 -10.79
CA GLU A 187 28.86 2.85 -10.01
C GLU A 187 27.57 2.14 -10.46
N GLY A 188 27.64 0.82 -10.68
CA GLY A 188 26.49 -0.03 -11.00
C GLY A 188 25.89 -0.74 -9.79
N ASP A 189 24.68 -1.27 -9.93
CA ASP A 189 24.18 -2.30 -9.04
C ASP A 189 24.88 -3.64 -9.29
N GLU A 190 24.87 -4.51 -8.27
CA GLU A 190 25.32 -5.87 -8.43
C GLU A 190 24.49 -6.62 -9.48
N GLU A 191 25.14 -7.56 -10.20
CA GLU A 191 24.53 -8.26 -11.33
C GLU A 191 23.19 -8.93 -10.95
N SER A 192 23.11 -9.46 -9.74
CA SER A 192 21.96 -10.15 -9.15
C SER A 192 21.71 -9.66 -7.72
N VAL A 193 20.45 -9.74 -7.27
CA VAL A 193 20.08 -9.41 -5.88
C VAL A 193 20.80 -10.30 -4.87
N HIS A 194 21.21 -11.50 -5.29
CA HIS A 194 21.89 -12.48 -4.45
C HIS A 194 23.36 -12.15 -4.20
N LEU A 195 23.93 -11.23 -4.99
CA LEU A 195 25.26 -10.68 -4.78
C LEU A 195 25.21 -9.37 -3.97
N ALA A 196 24.02 -8.79 -3.81
CA ALA A 196 23.85 -7.53 -3.14
C ALA A 196 24.02 -7.65 -1.62
N SER A 197 24.66 -6.66 -1.02
CA SER A 197 24.75 -6.56 0.44
C SER A 197 23.37 -6.31 1.05
N TRP A 198 23.13 -6.90 2.23
CA TRP A 198 21.92 -6.66 3.02
C TRP A 198 21.72 -5.15 3.28
N PRO A 199 20.49 -4.61 3.19
CA PRO A 199 20.23 -3.19 3.42
C PRO A 199 20.72 -2.73 4.79
N LYS A 200 21.68 -1.80 4.83
CA LYS A 200 22.22 -1.29 6.09
C LYS A 200 21.16 -0.51 6.85
N VAL A 201 20.83 -0.96 8.06
CA VAL A 201 20.05 -0.16 9.01
C VAL A 201 20.94 0.98 9.49
N LYS A 202 20.67 2.23 9.11
CA LYS A 202 21.27 3.37 9.81
C LYS A 202 20.65 3.44 11.21
N ASN A 203 21.24 2.71 12.17
CA ASN A 203 20.84 2.73 13.59
C ASN A 203 20.73 4.18 14.11
N ASN A 204 21.55 5.10 13.59
CA ASN A 204 21.51 6.52 13.94
C ASN A 204 20.20 7.26 13.58
N PHE A 205 19.39 6.79 12.63
CA PHE A 205 18.13 7.45 12.30
C PHE A 205 17.04 7.08 13.31
N ILE A 206 16.94 5.79 13.65
CA ILE A 206 16.07 5.31 14.72
C ILE A 206 16.55 5.91 16.05
N GLN A 207 17.85 5.91 16.34
CA GLN A 207 18.37 6.38 17.62
C GLN A 207 18.36 7.92 17.76
N LYS A 208 18.47 8.72 16.69
CA LYS A 208 18.23 10.19 16.77
C LYS A 208 16.75 10.53 16.86
N ILE A 209 15.85 9.75 16.26
CA ILE A 209 14.40 9.89 16.46
C ILE A 209 14.02 9.54 17.91
N PHE A 210 14.61 8.46 18.46
CA PHE A 210 14.36 8.04 19.84
C PHE A 210 15.04 8.94 20.89
N ASN A 211 16.27 9.43 20.66
CA ASN A 211 17.03 10.16 21.69
C ASN A 211 16.89 11.68 21.64
N LYS A 212 16.37 12.31 20.57
CA LYS A 212 16.25 13.78 20.53
C LYS A 212 14.90 14.32 21.04
N PHE A 213 13.90 13.46 21.28
CA PHE A 213 12.60 13.88 21.82
C PHE A 213 12.00 12.83 22.75
N SER A 214 12.34 12.90 24.04
CA SER A 214 11.70 12.12 25.11
C SER A 214 10.20 12.41 25.34
N LYS A 215 9.41 12.86 24.34
CA LYS A 215 7.95 13.07 24.47
C LYS A 215 7.10 12.92 23.18
N LYS A 216 7.66 12.71 21.97
CA LYS A 216 6.84 12.52 20.76
C LYS A 216 6.68 11.02 20.42
N PRO A 217 5.47 10.52 20.13
CA PRO A 217 5.30 9.16 19.62
C PRO A 217 6.07 8.99 18.31
N SER A 218 6.55 7.78 18.01
CA SER A 218 7.16 7.50 16.71
C SER A 218 6.12 7.71 15.60
N LEU A 219 6.59 8.14 14.43
CA LEU A 219 5.76 8.35 13.24
C LEU A 219 4.89 7.12 12.89
N ILE A 220 5.38 5.91 13.19
CA ILE A 220 4.63 4.65 13.03
C ILE A 220 3.41 4.62 13.96
N ILE A 221 3.58 4.97 15.24
CA ILE A 221 2.50 5.00 16.24
C ILE A 221 1.46 6.06 15.87
N GLU A 222 1.87 7.24 15.40
CA GLU A 222 0.94 8.27 14.98
C GLU A 222 0.13 7.86 13.74
N MET A 223 0.77 7.28 12.73
CA MET A 223 0.05 6.75 11.57
C MET A 223 -0.90 5.60 11.94
N GLN A 224 -0.52 4.75 12.89
CA GLN A 224 -1.41 3.71 13.41
C GLN A 224 -2.67 4.31 14.04
N LYS A 225 -2.52 5.32 14.91
CA LYS A 225 -3.67 6.04 15.48
C LYS A 225 -4.53 6.72 14.43
N ALA A 226 -3.91 7.30 13.39
CA ALA A 226 -4.65 7.90 12.28
C ALA A 226 -5.51 6.86 11.55
N ARG A 227 -4.96 5.67 11.29
CA ARG A 227 -5.69 4.53 10.70
C ARG A 227 -6.80 4.00 11.59
N GLU A 228 -6.60 3.96 12.91
CA GLU A 228 -7.63 3.60 13.89
C GLU A 228 -8.81 4.59 13.84
N ILE A 229 -8.53 5.90 13.83
CA ILE A 229 -9.55 6.95 13.67
C ILE A 229 -10.30 6.81 12.35
N ILE A 230 -9.58 6.53 11.26
CA ILE A 230 -10.20 6.28 9.95
C ILE A 230 -11.12 5.07 10.01
N SER A 231 -10.70 3.97 10.64
CA SER A 231 -11.54 2.78 10.81
C SER A 231 -12.82 3.11 11.59
N LEU A 232 -12.70 3.86 12.70
CA LEU A 232 -13.85 4.34 13.48
C LEU A 232 -14.78 5.24 12.66
N GLY A 233 -14.21 6.15 11.87
CA GLY A 233 -14.96 7.02 10.97
C GLY A 233 -15.71 6.23 9.88
N LEU A 234 -15.05 5.28 9.22
CA LEU A 234 -15.67 4.40 8.23
C LEU A 234 -16.80 3.56 8.83
N GLN A 235 -16.60 3.05 10.05
CA GLN A 235 -17.65 2.33 10.78
C GLN A 235 -18.84 3.24 11.09
N ALA A 236 -18.60 4.48 11.53
CA ALA A 236 -19.67 5.45 11.80
C ALA A 236 -20.44 5.80 10.51
N ARG A 237 -19.75 5.95 9.37
CA ARG A 237 -20.38 6.13 8.05
C ARG A 237 -21.25 4.93 7.65
N GLN A 238 -20.74 3.72 7.86
CA GLN A 238 -21.48 2.49 7.57
C GLN A 238 -22.75 2.39 8.43
N LYS A 239 -22.66 2.70 9.73
CA LYS A 239 -23.81 2.74 10.64
C LYS A 239 -24.86 3.77 10.21
N ALA A 240 -24.43 4.91 9.67
CA ALA A 240 -25.31 5.94 9.13
C ALA A 240 -25.81 5.64 7.70
N GLY A 241 -25.34 4.57 7.05
CA GLY A 241 -25.70 4.25 5.66
C GLY A 241 -25.11 5.20 4.61
N ILE A 242 -24.09 5.98 4.95
CA ILE A 242 -23.53 7.03 4.08
C ILE A 242 -22.26 6.51 3.38
N PRO A 243 -22.26 6.32 2.05
CA PRO A 243 -21.08 5.83 1.32
C PRO A 243 -19.94 6.86 1.35
N VAL A 244 -18.67 6.43 1.38
CA VAL A 244 -17.49 7.34 1.47
C VAL A 244 -17.45 8.39 0.36
N ARG A 245 -17.94 8.04 -0.83
CA ARG A 245 -18.01 8.95 -1.99
C ARG A 245 -18.91 10.18 -1.77
N GLN A 246 -19.87 10.12 -0.86
CA GLN A 246 -20.65 11.29 -0.43
C GLN A 246 -19.77 12.14 0.51
N PRO A 247 -19.33 13.34 0.14
CA PRO A 247 -18.60 14.19 1.08
C PRO A 247 -19.48 14.57 2.26
N LEU A 248 -18.86 14.70 3.43
CA LEU A 248 -19.50 15.17 4.66
C LEU A 248 -18.87 16.50 5.09
N GLY A 249 -19.64 17.34 5.77
CA GLY A 249 -19.14 18.65 6.19
C GLY A 249 -18.00 18.52 7.19
N LYS A 250 -18.18 17.71 8.23
CA LYS A 250 -17.32 17.79 9.41
C LYS A 250 -17.10 16.48 10.13
N LEU A 251 -15.89 16.33 10.67
CA LEU A 251 -15.49 15.27 11.57
C LEU A 251 -14.97 15.88 12.87
N GLU A 252 -15.55 15.48 14.01
CA GLU A 252 -14.97 15.79 15.31
C GLU A 252 -14.21 14.56 15.83
N ILE A 253 -12.91 14.73 16.10
CA ILE A 253 -12.08 13.72 16.73
C ILE A 253 -11.83 14.15 18.17
N LYS A 254 -12.48 13.46 19.10
CA LYS A 254 -12.31 13.68 20.54
C LYS A 254 -11.09 12.92 21.04
N ASN A 255 -10.43 13.52 22.03
CA ASN A 255 -9.29 12.94 22.73
C ASN A 255 -8.06 12.69 21.83
N CYS A 256 -7.81 13.59 20.87
CA CYS A 256 -6.76 13.41 19.87
C CYS A 256 -5.47 14.17 20.24
N GLY A 257 -4.33 13.50 20.06
CA GLY A 257 -2.99 14.08 20.20
C GLY A 257 -2.15 13.95 18.92
N LEU A 258 -2.80 13.85 17.76
CA LEU A 258 -2.13 13.72 16.46
C LEU A 258 -1.69 15.08 15.92
N GLY A 259 -0.54 15.09 15.23
CA GLY A 259 -0.11 16.24 14.45
C GLY A 259 -1.07 16.58 13.31
N VAL A 260 -1.04 17.85 12.88
CA VAL A 260 -1.90 18.38 11.79
C VAL A 260 -1.70 17.62 10.47
N GLU A 261 -0.48 17.14 10.20
CA GLU A 261 -0.16 16.35 9.00
C GLU A 261 -0.97 15.05 8.88
N TYR A 262 -1.36 14.43 9.99
CA TYR A 262 -2.21 13.23 9.98
C TYR A 262 -3.69 13.56 9.85
N ALA A 263 -4.11 14.76 10.26
CA ALA A 263 -5.49 15.21 10.07
C ALA A 263 -5.82 15.24 8.56
N GLU A 264 -4.89 15.72 7.73
CA GLU A 264 -5.10 15.72 6.28
C GLU A 264 -5.28 14.31 5.71
N VAL A 265 -4.48 13.35 6.18
CA VAL A 265 -4.63 11.93 5.80
C VAL A 265 -6.03 11.40 6.15
N ILE A 266 -6.50 11.69 7.36
CA ILE A 266 -7.83 11.31 7.85
C ILE A 266 -8.93 12.00 7.02
N ARG A 267 -8.75 13.28 6.71
CA ARG A 267 -9.71 14.13 6.01
C ARG A 267 -10.01 13.59 4.63
N GLU A 268 -8.95 13.30 3.88
CA GLU A 268 -9.04 12.71 2.54
C GLU A 268 -9.67 11.30 2.58
N GLU A 269 -9.29 10.45 3.54
CA GLU A 269 -9.78 9.06 3.58
C GLU A 269 -11.26 8.98 3.93
N LEU A 270 -11.71 9.83 4.87
CA LEU A 270 -13.10 9.88 5.30
C LEU A 270 -13.96 10.78 4.42
N ASN A 271 -13.35 11.47 3.45
CA ASN A 271 -14.00 12.43 2.56
C ASN A 271 -14.84 13.46 3.34
N VAL A 272 -14.19 14.17 4.25
CA VAL A 272 -14.79 15.23 5.07
C VAL A 272 -14.18 16.59 4.69
N LYS A 273 -14.94 17.68 4.80
CA LYS A 273 -14.43 19.03 4.48
C LYS A 273 -13.59 19.59 5.61
N GLU A 274 -14.01 19.42 6.86
CA GLU A 274 -13.34 19.94 8.05
C GLU A 274 -13.07 18.83 9.08
N ILE A 275 -11.93 18.90 9.75
CA ILE A 275 -11.63 18.10 10.94
C ILE A 275 -11.45 19.03 12.14
N LEU A 276 -12.25 18.80 13.19
CA LEU A 276 -12.03 19.38 14.50
C LEU A 276 -11.31 18.39 15.41
N LEU A 277 -10.07 18.74 15.74
CA LEU A 277 -9.29 18.05 16.75
C LEU A 277 -9.63 18.64 18.12
N LYS A 278 -10.30 17.85 18.98
CA LYS A 278 -10.43 18.22 20.38
C LYS A 278 -9.26 17.64 21.18
N PRO A 279 -8.63 18.46 22.04
CA PRO A 279 -7.42 18.07 22.75
C PRO A 279 -7.67 16.84 23.63
N ARG A 280 -6.60 16.13 23.94
CA ARG A 280 -6.64 14.98 24.84
C ARG A 280 -7.06 15.43 26.25
N THR A 281 -8.29 15.12 26.63
CA THR A 281 -8.85 15.45 27.96
C THR A 281 -8.86 14.26 28.91
N SER A 282 -8.63 13.03 28.42
CA SER A 282 -8.62 11.81 29.24
C SER A 282 -7.70 10.73 28.67
N ASN A 283 -7.56 9.61 29.40
CA ASN A 283 -6.86 8.41 28.91
C ASN A 283 -7.76 7.47 28.09
N LEU A 284 -8.98 7.90 27.75
CA LEU A 284 -9.89 7.09 26.94
C LEU A 284 -9.40 6.95 25.50
N GLU A 285 -9.94 5.97 24.77
CA GLU A 285 -9.67 5.85 23.33
C GLU A 285 -10.26 7.05 22.56
N PRO A 286 -9.65 7.42 21.42
CA PRO A 286 -10.20 8.47 20.57
C PRO A 286 -11.60 8.11 20.11
N ASN A 287 -12.51 9.09 20.13
CA ASN A 287 -13.89 8.91 19.67
C ASN A 287 -14.16 9.85 18.50
N VAL A 288 -14.89 9.35 17.51
CA VAL A 288 -15.13 10.01 16.23
C VAL A 288 -16.61 10.32 16.10
N VAL A 289 -16.95 11.58 15.86
CA VAL A 289 -18.32 12.04 15.63
C VAL A 289 -18.40 12.66 14.24
N LEU A 290 -19.23 12.09 13.37
CA LEU A 290 -19.49 12.61 12.03
C LEU A 290 -20.66 13.57 12.05
N ASP A 291 -20.52 14.69 11.34
CA ASP A 291 -21.68 15.47 10.93
C ASP A 291 -22.36 14.77 9.75
N THR A 292 -23.57 14.27 9.99
CA THR A 292 -24.37 13.55 8.99
C THR A 292 -25.30 14.49 8.22
N ASN A 293 -25.29 15.79 8.49
CA ASN A 293 -26.05 16.75 7.71
C ASN A 293 -25.42 16.92 6.32
N ILE A 294 -26.22 16.68 5.28
CA ILE A 294 -25.79 16.80 3.88
C ILE A 294 -26.56 17.96 3.26
N ASP A 295 -25.90 19.10 3.14
CA ASP A 295 -26.45 20.26 2.43
C ASP A 295 -26.51 20.01 0.90
N SER A 296 -27.08 20.99 0.18
CA SER A 296 -27.23 20.89 -1.27
C SER A 296 -25.91 20.80 -2.03
N GLU A 297 -24.85 21.46 -1.55
CA GLU A 297 -23.54 21.49 -2.20
C GLU A 297 -22.84 20.14 -2.06
N LEU A 298 -22.80 19.60 -0.83
CA LEU A 298 -22.27 18.27 -0.55
C LEU A 298 -23.02 17.19 -1.33
N LYS A 299 -24.35 17.31 -1.45
CA LYS A 299 -25.16 16.37 -2.22
C LYS A 299 -24.80 16.40 -3.72
N THR A 300 -24.64 17.60 -4.29
CA THR A 300 -24.24 17.77 -5.68
C THR A 300 -22.87 17.17 -5.95
N GLU A 301 -21.88 17.43 -5.08
CA GLU A 301 -20.54 16.85 -5.21
C GLU A 301 -20.58 15.31 -5.07
N GLY A 302 -21.39 14.79 -4.15
CA GLY A 302 -21.59 13.35 -3.99
C GLY A 302 -22.16 12.69 -5.25
N ASN A 303 -23.16 13.32 -5.87
CA ASN A 303 -23.74 12.86 -7.13
C ASN A 303 -22.72 12.87 -8.27
N CYS A 304 -21.89 13.92 -8.35
CA CYS A 304 -20.82 14.00 -9.35
C CYS A 304 -19.81 12.86 -9.20
N ARG A 305 -19.38 12.54 -7.97
CA ARG A 305 -18.48 11.41 -7.71
C ARG A 305 -19.10 10.05 -8.03
N GLU A 306 -20.42 9.90 -7.81
CA GLU A 306 -21.15 8.71 -8.23
C GLU A 306 -21.17 8.57 -9.76
N LEU A 307 -21.40 9.66 -10.48
CA LEU A 307 -21.35 9.70 -11.95
C LEU A 307 -19.97 9.27 -12.46
N VAL A 308 -18.90 9.87 -11.94
CA VAL A 308 -17.52 9.51 -12.32
C VAL A 308 -17.25 8.01 -12.09
N ARG A 309 -17.70 7.45 -10.96
CA ARG A 309 -17.58 6.01 -10.68
C ARG A 309 -18.32 5.17 -11.71
N ALA A 310 -19.56 5.54 -12.05
CA ALA A 310 -20.36 4.83 -13.05
C ALA A 310 -19.67 4.84 -14.42
N LEU A 311 -19.13 5.99 -14.84
CA LEU A 311 -18.38 6.13 -16.09
C LEU A 311 -17.12 5.27 -16.11
N GLN A 312 -16.35 5.22 -15.02
CA GLN A 312 -15.16 4.37 -14.93
C GLN A 312 -15.51 2.87 -14.99
N GLU A 313 -16.60 2.45 -14.34
CA GLU A 313 -17.10 1.07 -14.46
C GLU A 313 -17.54 0.75 -15.89
N MET A 314 -18.15 1.70 -16.61
CA MET A 314 -18.50 1.54 -18.02
C MET A 314 -17.24 1.40 -18.90
N ARG A 315 -16.22 2.23 -18.68
CA ARG A 315 -14.93 2.12 -19.38
C ARG A 315 -14.31 0.73 -19.20
N LYS A 316 -14.32 0.23 -17.97
CA LYS A 316 -13.80 -1.11 -17.65
C LYS A 316 -14.60 -2.22 -18.34
N LYS A 317 -15.93 -2.14 -18.34
CA LYS A 317 -16.79 -3.12 -19.04
C LYS A 317 -16.62 -3.10 -20.56
N ALA A 318 -16.31 -1.94 -21.12
CA ALA A 318 -15.97 -1.78 -22.53
C ALA A 318 -14.55 -2.24 -22.88
N GLY A 319 -13.74 -2.67 -21.90
CA GLY A 319 -12.37 -3.13 -22.13
C GLY A 319 -11.37 -2.00 -22.40
N LEU A 320 -11.72 -0.75 -22.09
CA LEU A 320 -10.85 0.40 -22.31
C LEU A 320 -9.68 0.44 -21.31
N THR A 321 -8.52 0.86 -21.80
CA THR A 321 -7.32 1.10 -21.01
C THR A 321 -7.39 2.48 -20.32
N PRO A 322 -6.58 2.72 -19.27
CA PRO A 322 -6.48 4.03 -18.63
C PRO A 322 -5.94 5.14 -19.53
N SER A 323 -5.39 4.83 -20.70
CA SER A 323 -4.86 5.79 -21.68
C SER A 323 -5.85 6.14 -22.79
N ASP A 324 -6.97 5.42 -22.89
CA ASP A 324 -7.91 5.60 -24.00
C ASP A 324 -8.76 6.87 -23.79
N ILE A 325 -8.77 7.74 -24.80
CA ILE A 325 -9.61 8.94 -24.83
C ILE A 325 -11.00 8.54 -25.34
N ILE A 326 -12.06 9.05 -24.70
CA ILE A 326 -13.45 8.74 -25.05
C ILE A 326 -14.24 9.97 -25.49
N LEU A 327 -15.25 9.74 -26.32
CA LEU A 327 -16.34 10.68 -26.54
C LEU A 327 -17.46 10.36 -25.54
N LEU A 328 -17.88 11.37 -24.77
CA LEU A 328 -18.85 11.18 -23.70
C LEU A 328 -20.14 11.94 -24.00
N SER A 329 -21.24 11.20 -24.17
CA SER A 329 -22.59 11.78 -24.24
C SER A 329 -23.39 11.37 -23.01
N ILE A 330 -24.00 12.33 -22.32
CA ILE A 330 -24.82 12.10 -21.14
C ILE A 330 -26.21 12.67 -21.38
N GLU A 331 -27.22 11.80 -21.32
CA GLU A 331 -28.63 12.18 -21.33
C GLU A 331 -29.11 12.39 -19.89
N THR A 332 -29.68 13.56 -19.59
CA THR A 332 -30.14 13.91 -18.24
C THR A 332 -31.22 15.00 -18.28
N ASP A 333 -31.96 15.14 -17.17
CA ASP A 333 -32.88 16.26 -16.95
C ASP A 333 -32.14 17.60 -16.73
N GLU A 334 -32.89 18.71 -16.70
CA GLU A 334 -32.35 20.07 -16.49
C GLU A 334 -31.54 20.20 -15.18
N LYS A 335 -31.89 19.43 -14.14
CA LYS A 335 -31.13 19.42 -12.88
C LYS A 335 -29.77 18.77 -13.07
N GLY A 336 -29.70 17.59 -13.67
CA GLY A 336 -28.43 16.93 -13.94
C GLY A 336 -27.57 17.68 -14.94
N LYS A 337 -28.17 18.39 -15.91
CA LYS A 337 -27.42 19.25 -16.84
C LYS A 337 -26.63 20.33 -16.11
N LYS A 338 -27.23 21.00 -15.12
CA LYS A 338 -26.54 21.99 -14.28
C LYS A 338 -25.38 21.38 -13.48
N ILE A 339 -25.60 20.20 -12.89
CA ILE A 339 -24.57 19.49 -12.12
C ILE A 339 -23.38 19.13 -13.03
N ILE A 340 -23.64 18.62 -14.23
CA ILE A 340 -22.58 18.23 -15.17
C ILE A 340 -21.81 19.46 -15.63
N GLN A 341 -22.48 20.58 -15.94
CA GLN A 341 -21.82 21.82 -16.33
C GLN A 341 -20.92 22.39 -15.23
N GLU A 342 -21.35 22.31 -13.97
CA GLU A 342 -20.55 22.78 -12.83
C GLU A 342 -19.25 21.98 -12.65
N PHE A 343 -19.28 20.67 -12.92
CA PHE A 343 -18.14 19.76 -12.73
C PHE A 343 -17.49 19.26 -14.03
N GLU A 344 -17.80 19.87 -15.17
CA GLU A 344 -17.45 19.38 -16.50
C GLU A 344 -15.94 19.11 -16.64
N SER A 345 -15.11 20.09 -16.29
CA SER A 345 -13.65 19.99 -16.38
C SER A 345 -13.08 18.87 -15.52
N GLY A 346 -13.62 18.69 -14.31
CA GLY A 346 -13.24 17.62 -13.39
C GLY A 346 -13.63 16.24 -13.89
N VAL A 347 -14.84 16.09 -14.42
CA VAL A 347 -15.33 14.84 -15.01
C VAL A 347 -14.49 14.48 -16.23
N LYS A 348 -14.31 15.40 -17.20
CA LYS A 348 -13.52 15.19 -18.42
C LYS A 348 -12.10 14.74 -18.12
N LYS A 349 -11.41 15.45 -17.22
CA LYS A 349 -10.05 15.10 -16.80
C LYS A 349 -9.99 13.70 -16.17
N THR A 350 -10.95 13.37 -15.31
CA THR A 350 -10.92 12.11 -14.56
C THR A 350 -11.25 10.90 -15.44
N VAL A 351 -12.13 11.05 -16.42
CA VAL A 351 -12.55 9.96 -17.32
C VAL A 351 -11.85 9.96 -18.68
N LEU A 352 -10.88 10.88 -18.88
CA LEU A 352 -10.20 11.12 -20.15
C LEU A 352 -11.17 11.27 -21.33
N ALA A 353 -12.16 12.15 -21.18
CA ALA A 353 -13.07 12.51 -22.28
C ALA A 353 -12.51 13.69 -23.08
N SER A 354 -12.56 13.60 -24.41
CA SER A 354 -12.18 14.69 -25.31
C SER A 354 -13.25 15.78 -25.39
N GLU A 355 -14.53 15.37 -25.33
CA GLU A 355 -15.70 16.25 -25.44
C GLU A 355 -16.80 15.86 -24.47
#